data_AF-A0A8J5D3C6-F1
#
_entry.id   AF-A0A8J5D3C6-F1
#
_cell.length_a   1.000
_cell.length_b   1.000
_cell.length_c   1.000
_cell.angle_alpha   90.00
_cell.angle_beta   90.00
_cell.angle_gamma   90.00
#
_symmetry.space_group_name_H-M   'P 1'
#
loop_
_entity.id
_entity.type
_entity.pdbx_description
1 polymer ?
#
loop_
_entity_poly.entity_id
_entity_poly.type
_entity_poly.pdbx_seq_one_letter_code
_entity_poly.pdbx_strand_id
1 'polypeptide(L)'
;MSTAALILMFLLLPRDSAANLWCYECGTQVAGKPDCEEFHQASAWTPFWRECSKDSICVKILPAWPSEHNVLETVRGCAPRANHRGVVHREGCWSHPTASQSLVCFCGTNFCNAAHATTPLLPAILTAVFAVLLR
;
A
#
# COMPACT_ATOMS: atom_id res chain seq x y z
N MET A 1 27.64 -30.63 20.59
CA MET A 1 26.26 -30.45 20.07
C MET A 1 26.35 -30.26 18.57
N SER A 2 25.92 -31.24 17.78
CA SER A 2 26.14 -31.28 16.32
C SER A 2 25.40 -30.14 15.61
N THR A 3 26.13 -29.40 14.79
CA THR A 3 25.63 -28.32 13.90
C THR A 3 24.44 -28.75 13.03
N ALA A 4 24.34 -30.05 12.71
CA ALA A 4 23.21 -30.64 11.98
C ALA A 4 21.85 -30.47 12.69
N ALA A 5 21.81 -30.45 14.02
CA ALA A 5 20.56 -30.32 14.78
C ALA A 5 19.98 -28.89 14.69
N LEU A 6 20.84 -27.87 14.58
CA LEU A 6 20.43 -26.47 14.43
C LEU A 6 19.82 -26.22 13.04
N ILE A 7 20.40 -26.79 11.99
CA ILE A 7 19.91 -26.62 10.61
C ILE A 7 18.52 -27.25 10.42
N LEU A 8 18.28 -28.43 11.01
CA LEU A 8 16.99 -29.10 10.94
C LEU A 8 15.88 -28.33 11.69
N MET A 9 16.23 -27.64 12.78
CA MET A 9 15.28 -26.81 13.54
C MET A 9 14.84 -25.56 12.77
N PHE A 10 15.71 -24.97 11.96
CA PHE A 10 15.37 -23.83 11.10
C PHE A 10 14.50 -24.21 9.89
N LEU A 11 14.58 -25.45 9.41
CA LEU A 11 13.76 -25.97 8.30
C LEU A 11 12.33 -26.36 8.72
N LEU A 12 12.10 -26.57 10.02
CA LEU A 12 10.80 -26.91 10.58
C LEU A 12 10.00 -25.69 11.09
N LEU A 13 10.57 -24.49 11.00
CA LEU A 13 9.80 -23.28 11.28
C LEU A 13 8.76 -23.11 10.17
N PRO A 14 7.44 -23.11 10.49
CA PRO A 14 6.41 -22.89 9.50
C PRO A 14 6.66 -21.53 8.85
N ARG A 15 6.91 -21.55 7.53
CA ARG A 15 7.24 -20.38 6.71
C ARG A 15 6.01 -19.48 6.44
N ASP A 16 4.91 -19.72 7.13
CA ASP A 16 3.58 -19.13 6.89
C ASP A 16 3.01 -18.38 8.10
N SER A 17 3.86 -17.68 8.85
CA SER A 17 3.41 -16.45 9.50
C SER A 17 3.45 -15.32 8.47
N ALA A 18 2.56 -15.39 7.47
CA ALA A 18 2.17 -14.22 6.71
C ALA A 18 1.65 -13.20 7.73
N ALA A 19 2.53 -12.28 8.14
CA ALA A 19 2.21 -11.28 9.12
C ALA A 19 0.98 -10.52 8.65
N ASN A 20 0.04 -10.26 9.56
CA ASN A 20 -1.16 -9.51 9.21
C ASN A 20 -0.73 -8.17 8.61
N LEU A 21 -1.21 -7.87 7.40
CA LEU A 21 -0.89 -6.64 6.70
C LEU A 21 -1.72 -5.51 7.28
N TRP A 22 -1.07 -4.41 7.65
CA TRP A 22 -1.75 -3.21 8.12
C TRP A 22 -1.76 -2.15 7.02
N CYS A 23 -2.91 -1.54 6.76
CA CYS A 23 -3.07 -0.48 5.77
C CYS A 23 -3.81 0.71 6.39
N TYR A 24 -3.70 1.87 5.76
CA TYR A 24 -4.57 2.99 6.07
C TYR A 24 -5.95 2.81 5.42
N GLU A 25 -7.01 3.17 6.13
CA GLU A 25 -8.41 3.16 5.70
C GLU A 25 -9.04 4.54 5.89
N CYS A 26 -9.61 5.11 4.82
CA CYS A 26 -10.40 6.33 4.84
C CYS A 26 -11.22 6.47 3.55
N GLY A 27 -12.21 7.36 3.53
CA GLY A 27 -12.98 7.70 2.32
C GLY A 27 -13.95 6.60 1.87
N THR A 28 -14.37 5.70 2.77
CA THR A 28 -15.30 4.61 2.43
C THR A 28 -16.76 5.06 2.37
N GLN A 29 -17.08 6.32 2.66
CA GLN A 29 -18.44 6.89 2.75
C GLN A 29 -19.38 6.14 3.71
N VAL A 30 -18.82 5.40 4.66
CA VAL A 30 -19.59 4.70 5.71
C VAL A 30 -19.67 5.61 6.92
N ALA A 31 -20.86 5.80 7.48
CA ALA A 31 -21.04 6.63 8.67
C ALA A 31 -20.13 6.17 9.83
N GLY A 32 -19.41 7.12 10.44
CA GLY A 32 -18.46 6.85 11.52
C GLY A 32 -17.10 6.29 11.08
N LYS A 33 -16.85 6.18 9.76
CA LYS A 33 -15.50 5.92 9.23
C LYS A 33 -14.77 7.22 8.92
N PRO A 34 -13.44 7.23 9.06
CA PRO A 34 -12.66 8.45 8.91
C PRO A 34 -12.59 8.93 7.46
N ASP A 35 -12.55 10.25 7.29
CA ASP A 35 -12.44 10.89 5.99
C ASP A 35 -10.97 11.02 5.55
N CYS A 36 -10.70 10.94 4.24
CA CYS A 36 -9.32 11.10 3.76
C CYS A 36 -8.82 12.54 3.81
N GLU A 37 -9.70 13.55 3.92
CA GLU A 37 -9.32 14.94 4.19
C GLU A 37 -8.66 15.07 5.59
N GLU A 38 -9.25 14.42 6.60
CA GLU A 38 -8.70 14.40 7.97
C GLU A 38 -7.40 13.58 8.05
N PHE A 39 -7.29 12.50 7.26
CA PHE A 39 -6.11 11.63 7.22
C PHE A 39 -4.80 12.42 7.00
N HIS A 40 -4.82 13.47 6.19
CA HIS A 40 -3.64 14.27 5.90
C HIS A 40 -3.07 14.99 7.12
N GLN A 41 -3.93 15.32 8.08
CA GLN A 41 -3.55 16.02 9.31
C GLN A 41 -3.31 15.04 10.47
N ALA A 42 -3.86 13.82 10.37
CA ALA A 42 -3.95 12.87 11.46
C ALA A 42 -3.52 11.44 11.08
N SER A 43 -2.60 11.26 10.13
CA SER A 43 -2.19 9.94 9.61
C SER A 43 -1.62 8.98 10.67
N ALA A 44 -1.21 9.49 11.83
CA ALA A 44 -0.74 8.68 12.96
C ALA A 44 -1.87 8.16 13.85
N TRP A 45 -3.12 8.58 13.65
CA TRP A 45 -4.23 8.18 14.51
C TRP A 45 -4.72 6.78 14.17
N THR A 46 -4.99 6.00 15.20
CA THR A 46 -5.41 4.60 15.08
C THR A 46 -6.75 4.36 14.37
N PRO A 47 -7.73 5.30 14.32
CA PRO A 47 -8.95 5.10 13.53
C PRO A 47 -8.70 4.91 12.03
N PHE A 48 -7.57 5.42 11.51
CA PHE A 48 -7.17 5.20 10.12
C PHE A 48 -6.49 3.84 9.91
N TRP A 49 -6.18 3.08 10.96
CA TRP A 49 -5.41 1.84 10.83
C TRP A 49 -6.35 0.66 10.66
N ARG A 50 -6.09 -0.15 9.65
CA ARG A 50 -6.87 -1.34 9.36
C ARG A 50 -5.96 -2.54 9.22
N GLU A 51 -6.27 -3.59 9.98
CA GLU A 51 -5.72 -4.92 9.76
C GLU A 51 -6.44 -5.59 8.59
N CYS A 52 -5.67 -6.08 7.62
CA CYS A 52 -6.16 -6.74 6.43
C CYS A 52 -6.05 -8.27 6.54
N SER A 53 -6.84 -8.96 5.71
CA SER A 53 -6.73 -10.42 5.59
C SER A 53 -5.39 -10.84 4.96
N LYS A 54 -5.01 -12.11 5.14
CA LYS A 54 -3.73 -12.65 4.64
C LYS A 54 -3.55 -12.48 3.13
N ASP A 55 -4.64 -12.58 2.36
CA ASP A 55 -4.63 -12.45 0.91
C ASP A 55 -4.96 -11.04 0.42
N SER A 56 -4.66 -10.03 1.24
CA SER A 56 -4.88 -8.63 0.90
C SER A 56 -3.61 -7.91 0.44
N ILE A 57 -3.82 -6.74 -0.15
CA ILE A 57 -2.83 -5.75 -0.54
C ILE A 57 -3.34 -4.36 -0.14
N CYS A 58 -2.47 -3.42 0.23
CA CYS A 58 -2.92 -2.06 0.50
C CYS A 58 -3.29 -1.38 -0.82
N VAL A 59 -4.39 -0.63 -0.82
CA VAL A 59 -4.85 0.16 -1.96
C VAL A 59 -4.98 1.64 -1.61
N LYS A 60 -4.71 2.49 -2.59
CA LYS A 60 -5.04 3.92 -2.60
C LYS A 60 -5.58 4.29 -3.96
N ILE A 61 -6.75 4.94 -3.99
CA ILE A 61 -7.39 5.45 -5.19
C ILE A 61 -7.36 6.98 -5.11
N LEU A 62 -6.82 7.62 -6.13
CA LEU A 62 -6.73 9.07 -6.25
C LEU A 62 -7.55 9.54 -7.46
N PRO A 63 -8.18 10.72 -7.42
CA PRO A 63 -8.67 11.37 -8.63
C PRO A 63 -7.48 11.68 -9.56
N ALA A 64 -7.63 11.37 -10.86
CA ALA A 64 -6.58 11.65 -11.84
C ALA A 64 -6.48 13.15 -12.18
N TRP A 65 -7.59 13.88 -12.05
CA TRP A 65 -7.68 15.32 -12.26
C TRP A 65 -8.69 15.90 -11.27
N PRO A 66 -8.39 17.00 -10.57
CA PRO A 66 -9.42 17.77 -9.89
C PRO A 66 -10.31 18.37 -10.97
N SER A 67 -11.53 17.85 -11.15
CA SER A 67 -12.55 18.50 -11.98
C SER A 67 -13.71 18.91 -11.10
N GLU A 68 -14.27 20.10 -11.35
CA GLU A 68 -15.42 20.66 -10.64
C GLU A 68 -16.67 19.75 -10.68
N HIS A 69 -16.64 18.69 -11.48
CA HIS A 69 -17.74 17.74 -11.69
C HIS A 69 -17.42 16.31 -11.23
N ASN A 70 -16.19 15.99 -10.80
CA ASN A 70 -15.86 14.69 -10.23
C ASN A 70 -15.49 14.81 -8.75
N VAL A 71 -16.46 14.50 -7.91
CA VAL A 71 -16.30 14.28 -6.46
C VAL A 71 -15.68 12.90 -6.20
N LEU A 72 -14.62 12.54 -6.95
CA LEU A 72 -13.87 11.33 -6.63
C LEU A 72 -12.92 11.67 -5.49
N GLU A 73 -13.41 11.46 -4.28
CA GLU A 73 -12.61 11.55 -3.06
C GLU A 73 -11.52 10.48 -3.06
N THR A 74 -10.40 10.80 -2.42
CA THR A 74 -9.34 9.81 -2.20
C THR A 74 -9.91 8.69 -1.35
N VAL A 75 -9.58 7.44 -1.69
CA VAL A 75 -9.97 6.26 -0.90
C VAL A 75 -8.73 5.46 -0.57
N ARG A 76 -8.66 4.97 0.67
CA ARG A 76 -7.57 4.09 1.14
C ARG A 76 -8.18 2.86 1.82
N GLY A 77 -7.51 1.71 1.71
CA GLY A 77 -7.92 0.54 2.47
C GLY A 77 -7.17 -0.74 2.10
N CYS A 78 -7.80 -1.87 2.40
CA CYS A 78 -7.39 -3.20 1.99
C CYS A 78 -8.12 -3.58 0.70
N ALA A 79 -7.41 -4.15 -0.27
CA ALA A 79 -7.99 -4.80 -1.44
C ALA A 79 -7.61 -6.30 -1.44
N PRO A 80 -8.41 -7.17 -2.07
CA PRO A 80 -7.96 -8.52 -2.41
C PRO A 80 -6.69 -8.46 -3.26
N ARG A 81 -5.77 -9.42 -3.09
CA ARG A 81 -4.51 -9.46 -3.86
C ARG A 81 -4.72 -9.76 -5.35
N ALA A 82 -5.83 -10.39 -5.71
CA ALA A 82 -6.22 -10.66 -7.08
C ALA A 82 -7.64 -10.16 -7.34
N ASN A 83 -7.91 -9.74 -8.58
CA ASN A 83 -9.26 -9.35 -8.97
C ASN A 83 -10.18 -10.58 -9.17
N HIS A 84 -11.46 -10.34 -9.50
CA HIS A 84 -12.45 -11.38 -9.75
C HIS A 84 -12.10 -12.38 -10.87
N ARG A 85 -11.10 -12.08 -11.71
CA ARG A 85 -10.59 -12.97 -12.77
C ARG A 85 -9.34 -13.75 -12.36
N GLY A 86 -8.92 -13.64 -11.10
CA GLY A 86 -7.68 -14.25 -10.60
C GLY A 86 -6.40 -13.54 -11.05
N VAL A 87 -6.51 -12.36 -11.66
CA VAL A 87 -5.32 -11.59 -12.04
C VAL A 87 -4.78 -10.85 -10.82
N VAL A 88 -3.54 -11.17 -10.44
CA VAL A 88 -2.84 -10.57 -9.30
C VAL A 88 -2.55 -9.10 -9.59
N HIS A 89 -2.88 -8.23 -8.62
CA HIS A 89 -2.51 -6.83 -8.68
C HIS A 89 -0.99 -6.69 -8.59
N ARG A 90 -0.39 -6.00 -9.56
CA ARG A 90 1.01 -5.61 -9.48
C ARG A 90 1.16 -4.52 -8.42
N GLU A 91 2.36 -4.27 -7.91
CA GLU A 91 2.67 -3.12 -7.05
C GLU A 91 3.11 -1.91 -7.89
N GLY A 92 2.76 -0.70 -7.43
CA GLY A 92 2.86 0.53 -8.22
C GLY A 92 1.51 1.24 -8.37
N CYS A 93 1.41 2.16 -9.35
CA CYS A 93 0.18 2.88 -9.66
C CYS A 93 -0.14 2.82 -11.15
N TRP A 94 -1.42 2.69 -11.48
CA TRP A 94 -1.90 2.63 -12.87
C TRP A 94 -3.19 3.43 -13.00
N SER A 95 -3.30 4.15 -14.11
CA SER A 95 -4.56 4.70 -14.57
C SER A 95 -5.20 3.68 -15.51
N HIS A 96 -6.54 3.58 -15.46
CA HIS A 96 -7.24 2.78 -16.44
C HIS A 96 -7.34 3.56 -17.76
N PRO A 97 -6.96 2.97 -18.92
CA PRO A 97 -6.90 3.70 -20.19
C PRO A 97 -8.25 4.26 -20.64
N THR A 98 -9.37 3.65 -20.23
CA THR A 98 -10.73 4.14 -20.55
C THR A 98 -11.45 4.83 -19.39
N ALA A 99 -10.89 4.78 -18.17
CA ALA A 99 -11.42 5.49 -17.01
C ALA A 99 -10.33 6.44 -16.51
N SER A 100 -10.01 7.42 -17.37
CA SER A 100 -8.92 8.40 -17.23
C SER A 100 -9.06 9.36 -16.04
N GLN A 101 -9.98 9.07 -15.11
CA GLN A 101 -10.39 9.95 -14.03
C GLN A 101 -9.91 9.47 -12.67
N SER A 102 -9.29 8.29 -12.57
CA SER A 102 -8.68 7.81 -11.33
C SER A 102 -7.34 7.10 -11.53
N LEU A 103 -6.45 7.24 -10.54
CA LEU A 103 -5.20 6.52 -10.41
C LEU A 103 -5.35 5.53 -9.25
N VAL A 104 -5.10 4.25 -9.49
CA VAL A 104 -5.14 3.21 -8.47
C VAL A 104 -3.73 2.75 -8.16
N CYS A 105 -3.36 2.73 -6.89
CA CYS A 105 -2.06 2.33 -6.39
C CYS A 105 -2.18 1.12 -5.47
N PHE A 106 -1.31 0.13 -5.66
CA PHE A 106 -1.20 -1.07 -4.83
C PHE A 106 0.20 -1.22 -4.26
N CYS A 107 0.31 -1.67 -3.01
CA CYS A 107 1.60 -1.93 -2.36
C CYS A 107 1.47 -2.99 -1.25
N GLY A 108 2.55 -3.76 -1.02
CA GLY A 108 2.52 -4.98 -0.21
C GLY A 108 3.05 -4.89 1.22
N THR A 109 3.45 -3.71 1.71
CA THR A 109 4.06 -3.53 3.04
C THR A 109 3.18 -2.73 3.99
N ASN A 110 3.41 -2.86 5.31
CA ASN A 110 2.59 -2.18 6.31
C ASN A 110 2.56 -0.66 6.08
N PHE A 111 1.36 -0.08 6.06
CA PHE A 111 1.08 1.35 5.94
C PHE A 111 1.66 2.00 4.67
N CYS A 112 2.00 1.21 3.65
CA CYS A 112 2.63 1.71 2.41
C CYS A 112 1.73 2.66 1.61
N ASN A 113 0.42 2.59 1.83
CA ASN A 113 -0.56 3.45 1.17
C ASN A 113 -0.71 4.81 1.86
N ALA A 114 0.34 5.35 2.50
CA ALA A 114 0.33 6.67 3.15
C ALA A 114 0.52 7.84 2.18
N ALA A 115 1.41 7.71 1.20
CA ALA A 115 1.87 8.83 0.37
C ALA A 115 0.72 9.55 -0.34
N HIS A 116 0.83 10.86 -0.53
CA HIS A 116 -0.22 11.71 -1.14
C HIS A 116 -0.34 11.49 -2.66
N ALA A 117 0.79 11.31 -3.33
CA ALA A 117 0.95 10.86 -4.71
C ALA A 117 2.22 10.00 -4.74
N THR A 118 2.40 9.14 -5.74
CA THR A 118 3.71 8.52 -5.99
C THR A 118 4.76 9.62 -6.05
N THR A 119 5.54 9.79 -4.98
CA THR A 119 6.88 10.35 -5.11
C THR A 119 7.58 9.35 -6.04
N PRO A 120 7.89 9.69 -7.30
CA PRO A 120 8.74 8.83 -8.08
C PRO A 120 10.03 8.65 -7.26
N LEU A 121 10.58 7.44 -7.27
CA LEU A 121 11.76 7.01 -6.52
C LEU A 121 13.06 7.80 -6.84
N LEU A 122 12.96 9.02 -7.35
CA LEU A 122 14.09 9.90 -7.64
C LEU A 122 14.98 10.25 -6.43
N PRO A 123 14.52 10.39 -5.17
CA PRO A 123 15.44 10.73 -4.10
C PRO A 123 16.30 9.54 -3.64
N ALA A 124 15.96 8.29 -4.01
CA ALA A 124 16.78 7.12 -3.68
C ALA A 124 17.93 6.87 -4.69
N ILE A 125 17.83 7.39 -5.91
CA ILE A 125 18.87 7.23 -6.94
C ILE A 125 19.99 8.27 -6.73
N LEU A 126 19.66 9.49 -6.27
CA LEU A 126 20.65 10.54 -6.03
C LEU A 126 21.61 10.21 -4.89
N THR A 127 21.16 9.56 -3.81
CA THR A 127 22.03 9.13 -2.71
C THR A 127 23.01 8.03 -3.11
N ALA A 128 22.62 7.12 -4.01
CA ALA A 128 23.53 6.10 -4.54
C ALA A 128 24.59 6.68 -5.48
N VAL A 129 24.24 7.66 -6.31
CA VAL A 129 25.17 8.30 -7.25
C VAL A 129 26.21 9.18 -6.52
N PHE A 130 25.79 9.93 -5.49
CA PHE A 130 26.73 10.72 -4.68
C PHE A 130 27.70 9.87 -3.86
N ALA A 131 27.28 8.70 -3.36
CA ALA A 131 28.16 7.80 -2.61
C ALA A 131 29.26 7.15 -3.48
N VAL A 132 29.02 7.01 -4.78
CA VAL A 132 30.00 6.46 -5.74
C VAL A 132 30.91 7.55 -6.32
N LEU A 133 30.42 8.79 -6.49
CA LEU A 133 31.22 9.91 -7.03
C LEU A 133 32.11 10.63 -6.01
N LEU A 134 31.91 10.38 -4.70
CA LEU A 134 32.73 10.93 -3.61
C LEU A 134 33.74 9.93 -3.04
N ARG A 135 34.05 8.85 -3.78
CA ARG A 135 35.16 7.93 -3.51
C ARG A 135 36.24 8.04 -4.58
#